data_AF-A0A2D7ZLJ5-F1
#
_entry.id   AF-A0A2D7ZLJ5-F1
#
_cell.length_a   1.000
_cell.length_b   1.000
_cell.length_c   1.000
_cell.angle_alpha   90.00
_cell.angle_beta   90.00
_cell.angle_gamma   90.00
#
_symmetry.space_group_name_H-M   'P 1'
#
loop_
_entity.id
_entity.type
_entity.pdbx_description
1 polymer ?
#
loop_
_entity_poly.entity_id
_entity_poly.type
_entity_poly.pdbx_seq_one_letter_code
_entity_poly.pdbx_strand_id
1 'polypeptide(L)'
;MRLPAFRLPRAPTALVVALLLAQPGAALAQADPFGALYTPPHGAAPAKDASSGRTGSTSVSGAVGRSYANAQASGQVSLAQLDMMPDNAPPLPVALQGQATRYLANRPKIVIPGYTLAFVHGATASAFGGGAGLDTNKRRTQIATRLVGLTDDMAQDIADQAYDDLVRQLQAAGFEVLDPAAQLASEQMQGLARYGGTFGGQGIIDSRATKAWVVYGPRALPPIKGHAFETGMGAVAASGALLRFGRASRDLDAIIISPRVLIDYIDMESTGQRVYSGSASVDAELRFGINPKSQVDFVWGNNNGGAMPGWFTTKGAYTPQPFGILAQTADRSDSIATHNALVSVGFGSIYRQSLVYDAEVSPKRYAALSWAAIQGFNAALVAEIRKARGQ
;
A
#
# COMPACT_ATOMS: atom_id res chain seq x y z
N MET A 1 21.62 23.57 69.98
CA MET A 1 20.27 23.38 69.41
C MET A 1 19.62 24.73 69.18
N ARG A 2 19.62 25.21 67.93
CA ARG A 2 18.85 26.38 67.47
C ARG A 2 18.19 25.97 66.15
N LEU A 3 16.86 26.00 66.12
CA LEU A 3 16.03 25.70 64.95
C LEU A 3 15.99 26.92 63.99
N PRO A 4 15.67 26.71 62.70
CA PRO A 4 16.11 27.55 61.59
C PRO A 4 15.14 28.69 61.23
N ALA A 5 15.69 29.74 60.62
CA ALA A 5 14.93 30.84 60.05
C ALA A 5 14.28 30.43 58.72
N PHE A 6 12.95 30.43 58.72
CA PHE A 6 12.06 30.30 57.56
C PHE A 6 12.21 31.54 56.65
N ARG A 7 12.53 31.35 55.36
CA ARG A 7 12.36 32.36 54.32
C ARG A 7 11.40 31.82 53.25
N LEU A 8 10.27 32.51 53.09
CA LEU A 8 9.27 32.29 52.04
C LEU A 8 9.68 32.99 50.72
N PRO A 9 9.14 32.54 49.58
CA PRO A 9 9.69 32.75 48.25
C PRO A 9 9.34 34.12 47.66
N ARG A 10 10.25 34.66 46.83
CA ARG A 10 9.96 35.77 45.93
C ARG A 10 9.17 35.26 44.72
N ALA A 11 8.10 35.99 44.42
CA ALA A 11 7.17 35.78 43.31
C ALA A 11 7.76 36.28 41.96
N PRO A 12 6.97 36.28 40.87
CA PRO A 12 7.10 35.41 39.71
C PRO A 12 7.84 36.09 38.54
N THR A 13 8.69 35.33 37.86
CA THR A 13 9.27 35.75 36.58
C THR A 13 8.22 35.55 35.49
N ALA A 14 7.96 36.62 34.74
CA ALA A 14 7.01 36.71 33.64
C ALA A 14 7.16 35.56 32.64
N LEU A 15 6.08 34.80 32.44
CA LEU A 15 5.94 33.85 31.35
C LEU A 15 5.56 34.67 30.09
N VAL A 16 6.54 34.92 29.23
CA VAL A 16 6.31 35.43 27.88
C VAL A 16 5.63 34.32 27.08
N VAL A 17 4.32 34.47 26.87
CA VAL A 17 3.58 33.68 25.87
C VAL A 17 4.04 34.17 24.50
N ALA A 18 5.08 33.52 23.96
CA ALA A 18 5.41 33.63 22.56
C ALA A 18 4.33 32.88 21.77
N LEU A 19 3.33 33.62 21.30
CA LEU A 19 2.38 33.18 20.30
C LEU A 19 3.17 32.94 19.00
N LEU A 20 3.72 31.73 18.84
CA LEU A 20 4.25 31.26 17.57
C LEU A 20 3.06 31.05 16.63
N LEU A 21 2.73 32.11 15.89
CA LEU A 21 2.00 32.01 14.64
C LEU A 21 2.82 31.14 13.70
N ALA A 22 2.60 29.82 13.77
CA ALA A 22 3.03 28.90 12.74
C ALA A 22 2.37 29.36 11.44
N GLN A 23 3.17 29.97 10.57
CA GLN A 23 2.74 30.20 9.20
C GLN A 23 2.35 28.84 8.61
N PRO A 24 1.20 28.71 7.94
CA PRO A 24 0.89 27.50 7.19
C PRO A 24 2.02 27.33 6.18
N GLY A 25 2.87 26.34 6.42
CA GLY A 25 3.92 25.96 5.48
C GLY A 25 3.25 25.72 4.15
N ALA A 26 3.71 26.42 3.11
CA ALA A 26 3.32 26.15 1.75
C ALA A 26 3.41 24.63 1.54
N ALA A 27 2.29 24.01 1.16
CA ALA A 27 2.28 22.64 0.73
C ALA A 27 3.35 22.50 -0.35
N LEU A 28 4.47 21.85 0.00
CA LEU A 28 5.47 21.46 -0.98
C LEU A 28 4.69 20.66 -2.02
N ALA A 29 4.63 21.17 -3.25
CA ALA A 29 4.04 20.45 -4.37
C ALA A 29 4.64 19.05 -4.35
N GLN A 30 3.84 18.07 -3.96
CA GLN A 30 4.23 16.69 -3.86
C GLN A 30 4.68 16.31 -5.26
N ALA A 31 5.99 16.07 -5.42
CA ALA A 31 6.55 15.60 -6.68
C ALA A 31 5.74 14.37 -7.06
N ASP A 32 5.02 14.44 -8.18
CA ASP A 32 4.18 13.36 -8.68
C ASP A 32 5.06 12.10 -8.72
N PRO A 33 4.91 11.17 -7.74
CA PRO A 33 5.78 10.02 -7.65
C PRO A 33 5.52 9.06 -8.82
N PHE A 34 4.45 9.32 -9.57
CA PHE A 34 4.00 8.57 -10.72
C PHE A 34 4.45 9.20 -12.04
N GLY A 35 4.87 10.46 -12.04
CA GLY A 35 5.34 11.16 -13.24
C GLY A 35 6.40 10.33 -13.96
N ALA A 36 7.36 9.76 -13.24
CA ALA A 36 8.40 8.89 -13.79
C ALA A 36 7.88 7.56 -14.40
N LEU A 37 6.76 7.01 -13.90
CA LEU A 37 6.13 5.81 -14.48
C LEU A 37 5.41 6.13 -15.79
N TYR A 38 4.98 7.38 -15.97
CA TYR A 38 4.24 7.84 -17.14
C TYR A 38 5.05 8.71 -18.10
N THR A 39 6.28 9.11 -17.73
CA THR A 39 7.12 9.93 -18.59
C THR A 39 7.60 9.07 -19.76
N PRO A 40 7.35 9.48 -21.02
CA PRO A 40 7.95 8.79 -22.15
C PRO A 40 9.49 8.75 -22.01
N PRO A 41 10.16 7.71 -22.55
CA PRO A 41 11.61 7.73 -22.65
C PRO A 41 12.08 9.03 -23.32
N HIS A 42 13.21 9.58 -22.87
CA HIS A 42 13.77 10.80 -23.43
C HIS A 42 13.87 10.69 -24.97
N GLY A 43 13.10 11.54 -25.69
CA GLY A 43 13.06 11.56 -27.16
C GLY A 43 11.85 10.89 -27.83
N ALA A 44 10.84 10.39 -27.10
CA ALA A 44 9.63 9.86 -27.74
C ALA A 44 8.73 10.98 -28.28
N ALA A 45 8.18 10.77 -29.48
CA ALA A 45 7.20 11.68 -30.09
C ALA A 45 5.85 11.64 -29.33
N PRO A 46 5.07 12.75 -29.31
CA PRO A 46 3.75 12.77 -28.68
C PRO A 46 2.78 11.81 -29.38
N ALA A 47 2.02 11.04 -28.60
CA ALA A 47 1.09 10.03 -29.11
C ALA A 47 -0.07 10.70 -29.89
N LYS A 48 -0.42 10.14 -31.05
CA LYS A 48 -1.64 10.47 -31.80
C LYS A 48 -2.65 9.34 -31.60
N ASP A 49 -3.92 9.69 -31.44
CA ASP A 49 -5.03 8.73 -31.35
C ASP A 49 -5.13 7.89 -32.63
N ALA A 50 -4.99 6.56 -32.54
CA ALA A 50 -5.22 5.68 -33.68
C ALA A 50 -5.62 4.26 -33.28
N SER A 51 -6.66 3.73 -33.95
CA SER A 51 -7.00 2.31 -34.02
C SER A 51 -6.27 1.65 -35.19
N SER A 52 -5.86 0.38 -35.08
CA SER A 52 -5.35 -0.37 -36.24
C SER A 52 -5.59 -1.88 -36.18
N GLY A 53 -5.89 -2.45 -37.35
CA GLY A 53 -6.11 -3.88 -37.62
C GLY A 53 -4.82 -4.66 -37.94
N ARG A 54 -4.90 -5.97 -37.73
CA ARG A 54 -3.81 -6.96 -37.54
C ARG A 54 -3.13 -7.51 -38.81
N THR A 55 -1.87 -7.95 -38.66
CA THR A 55 -1.45 -9.39 -38.58
C THR A 55 -0.04 -9.56 -37.96
N GLY A 56 0.05 -10.41 -36.92
CA GLY A 56 1.24 -10.72 -36.08
C GLY A 56 0.87 -10.77 -34.59
N SER A 57 1.07 -11.88 -33.86
CA SER A 57 0.51 -12.05 -32.49
C SER A 57 1.46 -11.64 -31.35
N THR A 58 1.65 -10.34 -31.16
CA THR A 58 1.76 -9.77 -29.81
C THR A 58 0.34 -9.45 -29.35
N SER A 59 -0.06 -9.91 -28.17
CA SER A 59 -1.36 -9.58 -27.61
C SER A 59 -1.15 -8.89 -26.27
N VAL A 60 -1.40 -7.59 -26.23
CA VAL A 60 -1.96 -6.98 -25.03
C VAL A 60 -3.45 -7.25 -25.06
N SER A 61 -3.93 -8.10 -24.16
CA SER A 61 -5.31 -8.02 -23.72
C SER A 61 -5.29 -7.22 -22.44
N GLY A 62 -5.42 -5.89 -22.54
CA GLY A 62 -6.12 -5.21 -21.49
C GLY A 62 -7.56 -5.61 -21.71
N ALA A 63 -8.11 -6.44 -20.82
CA ALA A 63 -9.51 -6.77 -20.90
C ALA A 63 -10.34 -5.52 -20.52
N VAL A 64 -10.41 -4.55 -21.43
CA VAL A 64 -11.38 -3.46 -21.40
C VAL A 64 -12.74 -4.12 -21.53
N GLY A 65 -13.34 -4.46 -20.38
CA GLY A 65 -14.59 -5.20 -20.30
C GLY A 65 -14.51 -6.72 -20.07
N ARG A 66 -13.41 -7.29 -19.55
CA ARG A 66 -13.49 -8.64 -18.88
C ARG A 66 -13.23 -8.61 -17.38
N SER A 67 -13.23 -7.43 -16.76
CA SER A 67 -13.56 -7.33 -15.34
C SER A 67 -14.95 -7.96 -15.18
N TYR A 68 -15.07 -9.06 -14.43
CA TYR A 68 -16.26 -9.93 -14.29
C TYR A 68 -16.49 -11.01 -15.38
N ALA A 69 -15.43 -11.66 -15.88
CA ALA A 69 -15.46 -12.69 -16.94
C ALA A 69 -16.29 -13.98 -16.71
N ASN A 70 -17.27 -14.00 -15.79
CA ASN A 70 -18.32 -15.01 -15.73
C ASN A 70 -19.75 -14.42 -15.59
N ALA A 71 -19.94 -13.10 -15.74
CA ALA A 71 -21.26 -12.52 -15.97
C ALA A 71 -21.62 -12.71 -17.45
N GLN A 72 -22.21 -13.87 -17.75
CA GLN A 72 -22.65 -14.33 -19.05
C GLN A 72 -23.38 -13.20 -19.84
N ALA A 73 -22.82 -12.75 -20.96
CA ALA A 73 -23.39 -11.80 -21.92
C ALA A 73 -23.49 -10.30 -21.51
N SER A 74 -22.39 -9.56 -21.69
CA SER A 74 -22.29 -8.11 -21.99
C SER A 74 -22.78 -7.04 -20.98
N GLY A 75 -23.10 -7.38 -19.73
CA GLY A 75 -23.46 -6.41 -18.69
C GLY A 75 -22.27 -5.61 -18.12
N GLN A 76 -21.81 -4.56 -18.82
CA GLN A 76 -20.87 -3.60 -18.24
C GLN A 76 -21.53 -2.85 -17.07
N VAL A 77 -20.89 -2.86 -15.89
CA VAL A 77 -21.35 -2.08 -14.74
C VAL A 77 -20.81 -0.65 -14.87
N SER A 78 -21.70 0.34 -14.91
CA SER A 78 -21.32 1.76 -14.94
C SER A 78 -20.92 2.28 -13.56
N LEU A 79 -20.12 3.36 -13.50
CA LEU A 79 -19.77 4.02 -12.23
C LEU A 79 -21.02 4.43 -11.43
N ALA A 80 -22.07 4.92 -12.11
CA ALA A 80 -23.33 5.27 -11.47
C ALA A 80 -24.04 4.05 -10.82
N GLN A 81 -23.98 2.88 -11.46
CA GLN A 81 -24.51 1.64 -10.85
C GLN A 81 -23.68 1.21 -9.65
N LEU A 82 -22.36 1.41 -9.67
CA LEU A 82 -21.49 1.14 -8.52
C LEU A 82 -21.79 2.07 -7.34
N ASP A 83 -22.09 3.34 -7.59
CA ASP A 83 -22.47 4.32 -6.54
C ASP A 83 -23.83 4.01 -5.89
N MET A 84 -24.70 3.29 -6.61
CA MET A 84 -25.99 2.80 -6.10
C MET A 84 -25.87 1.51 -5.28
N MET A 85 -24.70 0.86 -5.26
CA MET A 85 -24.51 -0.34 -4.45
C MET A 85 -24.52 -0.02 -2.95
N PRO A 86 -24.88 -0.99 -2.09
CA PRO A 86 -24.85 -0.79 -0.65
C PRO A 86 -23.45 -0.50 -0.13
N ASP A 87 -23.38 0.38 0.87
CA ASP A 87 -22.14 0.77 1.55
C ASP A 87 -21.67 -0.23 2.60
N ASN A 88 -22.55 -1.14 3.00
CA ASN A 88 -22.28 -2.16 4.01
C ASN A 88 -21.76 -3.45 3.37
N ALA A 89 -20.57 -3.37 2.75
CA ALA A 89 -19.88 -4.58 2.31
C ALA A 89 -19.55 -5.48 3.53
N PRO A 90 -19.79 -6.80 3.45
CA PRO A 90 -19.45 -7.71 4.54
C PRO A 90 -17.93 -7.76 4.74
N PRO A 91 -17.43 -7.90 5.99
CA PRO A 91 -16.01 -7.98 6.26
C PRO A 91 -15.32 -9.06 5.43
N LEU A 92 -14.15 -8.74 4.89
CA LEU A 92 -13.40 -9.67 4.05
C LEU A 92 -12.82 -10.81 4.90
N PRO A 93 -12.93 -12.09 4.51
CA PRO A 93 -12.36 -13.18 5.28
C PRO A 93 -10.83 -13.17 5.14
N VAL A 94 -10.16 -12.54 6.09
CA VAL A 94 -8.69 -12.51 6.17
C VAL A 94 -8.21 -13.64 7.05
N ALA A 95 -7.27 -14.42 6.55
CA ALA A 95 -6.52 -15.39 7.36
C ALA A 95 -5.12 -14.84 7.65
N LEU A 96 -4.73 -14.90 8.93
CA LEU A 96 -3.40 -14.56 9.40
C LEU A 96 -2.69 -15.82 9.89
N GLN A 97 -1.40 -15.92 9.59
CA GLN A 97 -0.53 -16.98 10.05
C GLN A 97 0.55 -16.38 10.94
N GLY A 98 0.55 -16.78 12.21
CA GLY A 98 1.51 -16.29 13.19
C GLY A 98 2.85 -17.02 13.17
N GLN A 99 3.90 -16.27 13.45
CA GLN A 99 5.25 -16.74 13.74
C GLN A 99 5.70 -16.15 15.08
N ALA A 100 6.37 -16.96 15.91
CA ALA A 100 6.83 -16.58 17.24
C ALA A 100 5.73 -16.02 18.17
N THR A 101 4.49 -16.51 18.04
CA THR A 101 3.31 -16.07 18.80
C THR A 101 3.41 -16.29 20.32
N ARG A 102 4.35 -17.13 20.77
CA ARG A 102 4.65 -17.35 22.20
C ARG A 102 4.94 -16.05 22.97
N TYR A 103 5.41 -15.00 22.31
CA TYR A 103 5.67 -13.71 22.95
C TYR A 103 4.40 -12.90 23.25
N LEU A 104 3.24 -13.34 22.73
CA LEU A 104 1.94 -12.73 23.01
C LEU A 104 1.28 -13.26 24.29
N ALA A 105 1.77 -14.39 24.82
CA ALA A 105 1.18 -15.03 25.98
C ALA A 105 1.38 -14.20 27.27
N ASN A 106 0.34 -14.15 28.12
CA ASN A 106 0.36 -13.51 29.45
C ASN A 106 0.65 -12.00 29.49
N ARG A 107 0.26 -11.24 28.45
CA ARG A 107 0.55 -9.79 28.35
C ARG A 107 -0.70 -8.95 28.09
N PRO A 108 -1.50 -8.58 29.09
CA PRO A 108 -2.79 -7.92 28.86
C PRO A 108 -2.68 -6.57 28.13
N LYS A 109 -1.54 -5.87 28.28
CA LYS A 109 -1.33 -4.52 27.75
C LYS A 109 -0.72 -4.51 26.35
N ILE A 110 -1.31 -3.70 25.47
CA ILE A 110 -0.94 -3.54 24.06
C ILE A 110 -0.70 -2.06 23.77
N VAL A 111 0.34 -1.80 22.98
CA VAL A 111 0.67 -0.48 22.43
C VAL A 111 0.67 -0.59 20.91
N ILE A 112 -0.02 0.34 20.25
CA ILE A 112 -0.10 0.40 18.79
C ILE A 112 0.58 1.71 18.36
N PRO A 113 1.89 1.70 18.07
CA PRO A 113 2.64 2.93 17.83
C PRO A 113 2.29 3.59 16.49
N GLY A 114 1.57 2.88 15.62
CA GLY A 114 1.01 3.35 14.38
C GLY A 114 0.21 2.24 13.69
N TYR A 115 -0.65 2.62 12.76
CA TYR A 115 -1.37 1.72 11.87
C TYR A 115 -1.00 2.10 10.44
N THR A 116 -0.20 1.29 9.76
CA THR A 116 0.28 1.64 8.42
C THR A 116 -0.71 1.12 7.39
N LEU A 117 -1.44 2.02 6.73
CA LEU A 117 -2.36 1.69 5.65
C LEU A 117 -1.82 2.22 4.33
N ALA A 118 -1.56 1.34 3.39
CA ALA A 118 -1.08 1.69 2.06
C ALA A 118 -2.15 1.39 1.02
N PHE A 119 -2.33 2.29 0.06
CA PHE A 119 -3.15 2.06 -1.13
C PHE A 119 -2.24 1.98 -2.35
N VAL A 120 -2.46 1.00 -3.21
CA VAL A 120 -1.83 0.99 -4.54
C VAL A 120 -2.50 2.08 -5.37
N HIS A 121 -1.72 3.02 -5.91
CA HIS A 121 -2.19 4.11 -6.78
C HIS A 121 -1.79 3.92 -8.24
N GLY A 122 -0.80 3.07 -8.50
CA GLY A 122 -0.40 2.74 -9.86
C GLY A 122 0.26 1.37 -9.93
N ALA A 123 0.18 0.73 -11.08
CA ALA A 123 0.86 -0.54 -11.32
C ALA A 123 1.41 -0.58 -12.74
N THR A 124 2.56 -1.23 -12.91
CA THR A 124 3.17 -1.46 -14.21
C THR A 124 3.67 -2.89 -14.31
N ALA A 125 3.39 -3.53 -15.43
CA ALA A 125 3.93 -4.84 -15.74
C ALA A 125 4.46 -4.83 -17.17
N SER A 126 5.57 -5.55 -17.37
CA SER A 126 6.18 -5.69 -18.68
C SER A 126 6.52 -7.14 -18.96
N ALA A 127 6.37 -7.53 -20.21
CA ALA A 127 6.76 -8.81 -20.77
C ALA A 127 7.76 -8.60 -21.90
N PHE A 128 8.71 -9.52 -22.02
CA PHE A 128 9.69 -9.56 -23.11
C PHE A 128 9.56 -10.90 -23.82
N GLY A 129 9.63 -10.91 -25.15
CA GLY A 129 9.70 -12.13 -25.95
C GLY A 129 10.93 -12.06 -26.85
N GLY A 130 11.77 -13.09 -26.83
CA GLY A 130 12.97 -13.22 -27.65
C GLY A 130 13.18 -14.66 -28.09
N GLY A 131 13.69 -14.84 -29.32
CA GLY A 131 14.13 -16.15 -29.84
C GLY A 131 15.54 -16.49 -29.38
N ALA A 132 15.87 -17.79 -29.31
CA ALA A 132 17.23 -18.25 -29.05
C ALA A 132 18.09 -18.07 -30.31
N GLY A 133 19.16 -17.28 -30.20
CA GLY A 133 20.09 -16.99 -31.31
C GLY A 133 20.11 -15.51 -31.67
N LEU A 134 20.91 -15.15 -32.67
CA LEU A 134 21.26 -13.79 -33.14
C LEU A 134 20.06 -12.90 -33.56
N ASP A 135 18.83 -13.30 -33.28
CA ASP A 135 17.61 -12.54 -33.57
C ASP A 135 17.52 -11.28 -32.71
N THR A 136 17.70 -10.14 -33.37
CA THR A 136 17.61 -8.79 -32.77
C THR A 136 16.17 -8.35 -32.49
N ASN A 137 15.18 -9.20 -32.81
CA ASN A 137 13.74 -8.93 -32.68
C ASN A 137 13.23 -9.14 -31.25
N LYS A 138 13.54 -8.19 -30.38
CA LYS A 138 12.99 -8.13 -29.01
C LYS A 138 11.56 -7.57 -29.05
N ARG A 139 10.56 -8.40 -28.75
CA ARG A 139 9.17 -7.96 -28.56
C ARG A 139 8.99 -7.50 -27.12
N ARG A 140 8.45 -6.30 -26.91
CA ARG A 140 8.18 -5.77 -25.55
C ARG A 140 6.72 -5.37 -25.45
N THR A 141 6.09 -5.87 -24.40
CA THR A 141 4.72 -5.53 -24.05
C THR A 141 4.70 -4.90 -22.67
N GLN A 142 3.99 -3.78 -22.49
CA GLN A 142 3.87 -3.10 -21.22
C GLN A 142 2.43 -2.63 -20.99
N ILE A 143 1.93 -2.82 -19.77
CA ILE A 143 0.70 -2.20 -19.29
C ILE A 143 1.05 -1.33 -18.09
N ALA A 144 0.49 -0.13 -18.05
CA ALA A 144 0.48 0.73 -16.87
C ALA A 144 -0.98 1.01 -16.49
N THR A 145 -1.28 0.99 -15.19
CA THR A 145 -2.57 1.39 -14.65
C THR A 145 -2.40 2.48 -13.60
N ARG A 146 -3.42 3.31 -13.43
CA ARG A 146 -3.51 4.35 -12.41
C ARG A 146 -4.85 4.28 -11.71
N LEU A 147 -4.88 4.35 -10.39
CA LEU A 147 -6.13 4.45 -9.63
C LEU A 147 -6.69 5.87 -9.73
N VAL A 148 -7.96 6.00 -10.10
CA VAL A 148 -8.68 7.29 -10.18
C VAL A 148 -9.96 7.18 -9.37
N GLY A 149 -10.19 8.11 -8.45
CA GLY A 149 -11.40 8.17 -7.60
C GLY A 149 -11.15 8.00 -6.10
N LEU A 150 -9.96 7.55 -5.70
CA LEU A 150 -9.51 7.62 -4.30
C LEU A 150 -8.83 8.98 -4.05
N THR A 151 -9.35 9.75 -3.11
CA THR A 151 -8.75 11.02 -2.67
C THR A 151 -7.90 10.80 -1.41
N ASP A 152 -6.94 11.69 -1.16
CA ASP A 152 -6.08 11.64 0.02
C ASP A 152 -6.89 11.80 1.32
N ASP A 153 -7.90 12.67 1.34
CA ASP A 153 -8.79 12.85 2.50
C ASP A 153 -9.54 11.56 2.83
N MET A 154 -10.09 10.89 1.80
CA MET A 154 -10.75 9.60 1.99
C MET A 154 -9.78 8.54 2.52
N ALA A 155 -8.58 8.43 1.94
CA ALA A 155 -7.59 7.46 2.37
C ALA A 155 -7.12 7.72 3.82
N GLN A 156 -6.99 9.00 4.21
CA GLN A 156 -6.64 9.41 5.56
C GLN A 156 -7.78 9.10 6.55
N ASP A 157 -9.04 9.37 6.20
CA ASP A 157 -10.18 9.06 7.05
C ASP A 157 -10.33 7.55 7.25
N ILE A 158 -10.06 6.74 6.22
CA ILE A 158 -10.03 5.28 6.34
C ILE A 158 -8.89 4.84 7.30
N ALA A 159 -7.72 5.46 7.22
CA ALA A 159 -6.59 5.14 8.11
C ALA A 159 -6.90 5.46 9.59
N ASP A 160 -7.56 6.58 9.87
CA ASP A 160 -8.01 6.94 11.21
C ASP A 160 -9.03 5.92 11.73
N GLN A 161 -10.06 5.62 10.94
CA GLN A 161 -11.08 4.63 11.30
C GLN A 161 -10.49 3.23 11.52
N ALA A 162 -9.47 2.84 10.73
CA ALA A 162 -8.82 1.54 10.83
C ALA A 162 -8.15 1.33 12.20
N TYR A 163 -7.50 2.39 12.71
CA TYR A 163 -6.89 2.39 14.03
C TYR A 163 -7.95 2.34 15.13
N ASP A 164 -8.96 3.21 15.06
CA ASP A 164 -10.02 3.26 16.06
C ASP A 164 -10.78 1.94 16.17
N ASP A 165 -11.05 1.29 15.03
CA ASP A 165 -11.66 -0.03 15.00
C ASP A 165 -10.76 -1.10 15.61
N LEU A 166 -9.45 -1.09 15.32
CA LEU A 166 -8.54 -2.05 15.94
C LEU A 166 -8.48 -1.86 17.46
N VAL A 167 -8.36 -0.62 17.95
CA VAL A 167 -8.36 -0.30 19.38
C VAL A 167 -9.66 -0.81 20.02
N ARG A 168 -10.80 -0.49 19.42
CA ARG A 168 -12.13 -0.92 19.88
C ARG A 168 -12.25 -2.45 19.95
N GLN A 169 -11.81 -3.16 18.91
CA GLN A 169 -11.87 -4.62 18.86
C GLN A 169 -10.94 -5.28 19.90
N LEU A 170 -9.74 -4.73 20.11
CA LEU A 170 -8.81 -5.22 21.13
C LEU A 170 -9.35 -4.98 22.54
N GLN A 171 -9.91 -3.80 22.82
CA GLN A 171 -10.55 -3.49 24.10
C GLN A 171 -11.76 -4.39 24.34
N ALA A 172 -12.60 -4.62 23.33
CA ALA A 172 -13.73 -5.54 23.41
C ALA A 172 -13.30 -6.99 23.67
N ALA A 173 -12.09 -7.37 23.25
CA ALA A 173 -11.46 -8.66 23.56
C ALA A 173 -10.80 -8.70 24.96
N GLY A 174 -10.90 -7.62 25.75
CA GLY A 174 -10.38 -7.55 27.12
C GLY A 174 -8.91 -7.12 27.22
N PHE A 175 -8.33 -6.57 26.15
CA PHE A 175 -6.97 -6.03 26.18
C PHE A 175 -6.94 -4.58 26.64
N GLU A 176 -5.93 -4.23 27.44
CA GLU A 176 -5.65 -2.84 27.78
C GLU A 176 -4.84 -2.23 26.63
N VAL A 177 -5.45 -1.33 25.87
CA VAL A 177 -4.76 -0.62 24.78
C VAL A 177 -4.35 0.76 25.27
N LEU A 178 -3.05 1.08 25.22
CA LEU A 178 -2.53 2.36 25.67
C LEU A 178 -2.97 3.50 24.74
N ASP A 179 -3.38 4.63 25.29
CA ASP A 179 -3.76 5.83 24.54
C ASP A 179 -2.56 6.44 23.77
N PRO A 180 -2.75 6.95 22.53
CA PRO A 180 -1.67 7.59 21.76
C PRO A 180 -0.85 8.64 22.51
N ALA A 181 -1.48 9.51 23.32
CA ALA A 181 -0.77 10.54 24.06
C ALA A 181 0.13 9.93 25.14
N ALA A 182 -0.33 8.88 25.82
CA ALA A 182 0.47 8.15 26.81
C ALA A 182 1.62 7.37 26.14
N GLN A 183 1.40 6.80 24.95
CA GLN A 183 2.46 6.17 24.16
C GLN A 183 3.55 7.18 23.78
N LEU A 184 3.16 8.34 23.27
CA LEU A 184 4.07 9.41 22.84
C LEU A 184 4.73 10.15 24.00
N ALA A 185 4.31 9.94 25.25
CA ALA A 185 5.04 10.41 26.42
C ALA A 185 6.31 9.58 26.71
N SER A 186 6.43 8.37 26.17
CA SER A 186 7.63 7.54 26.30
C SER A 186 8.78 8.07 25.45
N GLU A 187 9.96 8.27 26.06
CA GLU A 187 11.18 8.70 25.36
C GLU A 187 11.54 7.76 24.17
N GLN A 188 11.33 6.45 24.33
CA GLN A 188 11.61 5.48 23.27
C GLN A 188 10.69 5.67 22.07
N MET A 189 9.42 6.02 22.30
CA MET A 189 8.43 6.29 21.26
C MET A 189 8.62 7.65 20.60
N GLN A 190 9.01 8.68 21.36
CA GLN A 190 9.35 10.00 20.81
C GLN A 190 10.55 9.94 19.86
N GLY A 191 11.53 9.09 20.18
CA GLY A 191 12.71 8.89 19.36
C GLY A 191 12.48 8.09 18.07
N LEU A 192 11.26 7.62 17.79
CA LEU A 192 10.94 6.98 16.51
C LEU A 192 10.80 8.04 15.42
N ALA A 193 11.59 7.89 14.36
CA ALA A 193 11.46 8.76 13.19
C ALA A 193 10.13 8.47 12.49
N ARG A 194 9.32 9.51 12.29
CA ARG A 194 8.04 9.45 11.58
C ARG A 194 8.08 10.31 10.32
N TYR A 195 7.18 10.03 9.38
CA TYR A 195 6.88 10.95 8.30
C TYR A 195 6.01 12.10 8.81
N GLY A 196 6.18 13.29 8.26
CA GLY A 196 5.36 14.46 8.60
C GLY A 196 3.97 14.47 7.95
N GLY A 197 3.63 13.40 7.23
CA GLY A 197 2.41 13.26 6.45
C GLY A 197 2.40 11.91 5.72
N THR A 198 1.77 11.88 4.55
CA THR A 198 1.75 10.70 3.69
C THR A 198 3.14 10.38 3.13
N PHE A 199 3.36 9.11 2.81
CA PHE A 199 4.63 8.65 2.22
C PHE A 199 4.35 7.82 0.95
N GLY A 200 4.91 8.25 -0.18
CA GLY A 200 4.83 7.52 -1.44
C GLY A 200 6.00 6.55 -1.61
N GLY A 201 5.73 5.36 -2.13
CA GLY A 201 6.74 4.36 -2.47
C GLY A 201 6.44 3.66 -3.79
N GLN A 202 7.46 3.02 -4.37
CA GLN A 202 7.30 2.13 -5.51
C GLN A 202 8.24 0.94 -5.39
N GLY A 203 7.84 -0.19 -5.96
CA GLY A 203 8.61 -1.43 -5.89
C GLY A 203 7.86 -2.65 -6.38
N ILE A 204 8.58 -3.77 -6.43
CA ILE A 204 8.01 -5.07 -6.81
C ILE A 204 7.28 -5.63 -5.59
N ILE A 205 5.96 -5.46 -5.55
CA ILE A 205 5.10 -5.98 -4.48
C ILE A 205 4.73 -7.43 -4.78
N ASP A 206 4.43 -7.71 -6.05
CA ASP A 206 4.09 -9.04 -6.56
C ASP A 206 5.14 -9.48 -7.58
N SER A 207 5.37 -10.78 -7.72
CA SER A 207 6.50 -11.37 -8.50
C SER A 207 6.65 -10.93 -9.96
N ARG A 208 5.71 -10.13 -10.51
CA ARG A 208 5.61 -9.81 -11.94
C ARG A 208 5.28 -8.35 -12.25
N ALA A 209 4.97 -7.51 -11.25
CA ALA A 209 4.55 -6.12 -11.46
C ALA A 209 5.20 -5.16 -10.45
N THR A 210 5.58 -3.98 -10.93
CA THR A 210 6.01 -2.86 -10.09
C THR A 210 4.78 -2.05 -9.73
N LYS A 211 4.49 -1.92 -8.44
CA LYS A 211 3.36 -1.16 -7.92
C LYS A 211 3.89 0.10 -7.24
N ALA A 212 3.15 1.18 -7.39
CA ALA A 212 3.34 2.43 -6.67
C ALA A 212 2.21 2.59 -5.67
N TRP A 213 2.55 2.98 -4.45
CA TRP A 213 1.62 3.08 -3.34
C TRP A 213 1.81 4.38 -2.57
N VAL A 214 0.76 4.79 -1.88
CA VAL A 214 0.80 5.90 -0.91
C VAL A 214 0.41 5.34 0.44
N VAL A 215 1.19 5.67 1.46
CA VAL A 215 1.05 5.22 2.83
C VAL A 215 0.46 6.33 3.67
N TYR A 216 -0.54 5.94 4.46
CA TYR A 216 -1.26 6.71 5.43
C TYR A 216 -1.10 6.04 6.80
N GLY A 217 -1.13 6.87 7.83
CA GLY A 217 -1.26 6.43 9.21
C GLY A 217 -2.24 7.34 9.92
N PRO A 218 -2.74 6.95 11.10
CA PRO A 218 -3.69 7.79 11.82
C PRO A 218 -3.11 9.18 12.04
N ARG A 219 -3.93 10.23 11.98
CA ARG A 219 -3.47 11.62 12.16
C ARG A 219 -2.72 11.81 13.49
N ALA A 220 -3.17 11.11 14.54
CA ALA A 220 -2.53 11.11 15.85
C ALA A 220 -1.19 10.32 15.90
N LEU A 221 -0.98 9.38 14.97
CA LEU A 221 0.18 8.49 14.92
C LEU A 221 0.68 8.32 13.47
N PRO A 222 1.37 9.33 12.91
CA PRO A 222 1.85 9.28 11.52
C PRO A 222 2.76 8.07 11.26
N PRO A 223 2.88 7.62 9.98
CA PRO A 223 3.67 6.45 9.63
C PRO A 223 5.12 6.52 10.14
N ILE A 224 5.62 5.39 10.63
CA ILE A 224 6.97 5.27 11.19
C ILE A 224 7.94 4.91 10.06
N LYS A 225 9.07 5.63 9.97
CA LYS A 225 10.13 5.34 9.00
C LYS A 225 10.72 3.95 9.25
N GLY A 226 10.83 3.16 8.20
CA GLY A 226 11.24 1.75 8.22
C GLY A 226 10.11 0.77 8.48
N HIS A 227 8.88 1.25 8.71
CA HIS A 227 7.67 0.41 8.85
C HIS A 227 6.54 0.83 7.89
N ALA A 228 6.82 1.71 6.92
CA ALA A 228 5.89 2.20 5.90
C ALA A 228 6.14 1.56 4.52
N PHE A 229 6.36 0.24 4.49
CA PHE A 229 6.65 -0.53 3.27
C PHE A 229 7.92 -0.09 2.52
N GLU A 230 8.88 0.56 3.17
CA GLU A 230 10.10 1.02 2.50
C GLU A 230 10.96 -0.14 1.97
N THR A 231 11.62 0.13 0.85
CA THR A 231 12.64 -0.76 0.26
C THR A 231 14.04 -0.15 0.39
N GLY A 232 15.09 -0.95 0.20
CA GLY A 232 16.48 -0.48 0.22
C GLY A 232 16.90 0.11 1.57
N MET A 233 17.52 1.30 1.56
CA MET A 233 18.03 1.96 2.79
C MET A 233 16.94 2.28 3.81
N GLY A 234 15.67 2.44 3.39
CA GLY A 234 14.55 2.60 4.32
C GLY A 234 14.31 1.34 5.18
N ALA A 235 14.62 0.15 4.66
CA ALA A 235 14.56 -1.09 5.43
C ALA A 235 15.63 -1.17 6.53
N VAL A 236 16.74 -0.43 6.40
CA VAL A 236 17.77 -0.34 7.45
C VAL A 236 17.25 0.43 8.66
N ALA A 237 16.39 1.44 8.45
CA ALA A 237 15.72 2.15 9.54
C ALA A 237 14.79 1.23 10.35
N ALA A 238 14.25 0.17 9.73
CA ALA A 238 13.42 -0.84 10.41
C ALA A 238 14.19 -1.54 11.54
N SER A 239 15.50 -1.79 11.38
CA SER A 239 16.33 -2.37 12.44
C SER A 239 16.48 -1.44 13.65
N GLY A 240 16.58 -0.14 13.41
CA GLY A 240 16.60 0.87 14.48
C GLY A 240 15.25 0.99 15.19
N ALA A 241 14.14 0.97 14.44
CA ALA A 241 12.79 0.98 14.98
C ALA A 241 12.52 -0.28 15.84
N LEU A 242 12.94 -1.46 15.38
CA LEU A 242 12.76 -2.72 16.11
C LEU A 242 13.43 -2.70 17.50
N LEU A 243 14.67 -2.22 17.60
CA LEU A 243 15.35 -2.09 18.90
C LEU A 243 14.63 -1.10 19.82
N ARG A 244 14.14 0.01 19.27
CA ARG A 244 13.35 0.99 20.03
C ARG A 244 12.02 0.41 20.49
N PHE A 245 11.33 -0.39 19.67
CA PHE A 245 10.13 -1.11 20.08
C PHE A 245 10.40 -2.08 21.23
N GLY A 246 11.53 -2.81 21.20
CA GLY A 246 11.92 -3.68 22.30
C GLY A 246 12.19 -2.93 23.61
N ARG A 247 12.75 -1.71 23.54
CA ARG A 247 12.92 -0.84 24.72
C ARG A 247 11.59 -0.27 25.20
N ALA A 248 10.81 0.32 24.30
CA ALA A 248 9.48 0.86 24.59
C ALA A 248 8.54 -0.19 25.19
N SER A 249 8.61 -1.43 24.69
CA SER A 249 7.84 -2.56 25.22
C SER A 249 8.11 -2.80 26.70
N ARG A 250 9.38 -2.70 27.14
CA ARG A 250 9.74 -2.84 28.56
C ARG A 250 9.33 -1.64 29.38
N ASP A 251 9.62 -0.45 28.87
CA ASP A 251 9.36 0.79 29.59
C ASP A 251 7.85 0.99 29.85
N LEU A 252 7.01 0.51 28.92
CA LEU A 252 5.55 0.59 29.01
C LEU A 252 4.89 -0.67 29.62
N ASP A 253 5.68 -1.73 29.88
CA ASP A 253 5.25 -3.10 30.19
C ASP A 253 4.10 -3.58 29.27
N ALA A 254 4.31 -3.45 27.97
CA ALA A 254 3.31 -3.71 26.95
C ALA A 254 3.90 -4.37 25.71
N ILE A 255 3.09 -5.16 24.99
CA ILE A 255 3.48 -5.64 23.66
C ILE A 255 3.26 -4.52 22.66
N ILE A 256 4.25 -4.28 21.82
CA ILE A 256 4.11 -3.37 20.67
C ILE A 256 3.50 -4.16 19.51
N ILE A 257 2.42 -3.66 18.92
CA ILE A 257 1.76 -4.24 17.74
C ILE A 257 1.70 -3.16 16.65
N SER A 258 2.32 -3.43 15.49
CA SER A 258 2.38 -2.51 14.36
C SER A 258 1.76 -3.16 13.12
N PRO A 259 0.45 -2.95 12.87
CA PRO A 259 -0.22 -3.41 11.66
C PRO A 259 0.28 -2.68 10.42
N ARG A 260 0.42 -3.43 9.32
CA ARG A 260 0.75 -2.94 7.98
C ARG A 260 -0.21 -3.58 6.97
N VAL A 261 -1.13 -2.79 6.44
CA VAL A 261 -2.15 -3.23 5.48
C VAL A 261 -1.89 -2.55 4.15
N LEU A 262 -1.85 -3.33 3.07
CA LEU A 262 -1.73 -2.84 1.71
C LEU A 262 -2.99 -3.23 0.94
N ILE A 263 -3.79 -2.23 0.56
CA ILE A 263 -4.99 -2.38 -0.26
C ILE A 263 -4.59 -2.30 -1.73
N ASP A 264 -5.04 -3.31 -2.47
CA ASP A 264 -4.75 -3.50 -3.89
C ASP A 264 -6.03 -3.40 -4.72
N TYR A 265 -5.90 -2.87 -5.93
CA TYR A 265 -7.01 -2.75 -6.89
C TYR A 265 -6.77 -3.50 -8.19
N ILE A 266 -5.57 -4.03 -8.42
CA ILE A 266 -5.20 -4.60 -9.72
C ILE A 266 -4.33 -5.85 -9.54
N ASP A 267 -4.74 -6.92 -10.21
CA ASP A 267 -3.90 -8.08 -10.44
C ASP A 267 -3.26 -7.95 -11.82
N MET A 268 -1.94 -8.13 -11.91
CA MET A 268 -1.22 -8.01 -13.16
C MET A 268 -0.37 -9.26 -13.38
N GLU A 269 -0.67 -9.96 -14.47
CA GLU A 269 0.11 -11.12 -14.90
C GLU A 269 0.94 -10.77 -16.14
N SER A 270 2.18 -11.28 -16.18
CA SER A 270 3.08 -11.12 -17.32
C SER A 270 3.64 -12.49 -17.69
N THR A 271 3.58 -12.83 -18.98
CA THR A 271 4.22 -14.02 -19.56
C THR A 271 5.36 -13.60 -20.48
N GLY A 272 6.49 -14.32 -20.46
CA GLY A 272 7.61 -14.06 -21.39
C GLY A 272 9.02 -14.05 -20.78
N GLN A 273 9.21 -14.22 -19.47
CA GLN A 273 10.57 -14.32 -18.90
C GLN A 273 11.35 -15.59 -19.31
N ARG A 274 10.87 -16.38 -20.27
CA ARG A 274 11.56 -17.57 -20.78
C ARG A 274 12.23 -17.24 -22.11
N VAL A 275 13.54 -17.52 -22.19
CA VAL A 275 14.43 -17.33 -23.35
C VAL A 275 13.93 -18.05 -24.64
N TYR A 276 12.92 -18.93 -24.52
CA TYR A 276 12.41 -19.76 -25.61
C TYR A 276 10.94 -19.50 -25.98
N SER A 277 10.26 -18.52 -25.37
CA SER A 277 8.88 -18.20 -25.74
C SER A 277 8.83 -17.02 -26.73
N GLY A 278 8.41 -17.27 -27.97
CA GLY A 278 8.24 -16.27 -29.03
C GLY A 278 7.08 -15.27 -28.84
N SER A 279 6.42 -15.28 -27.68
CA SER A 279 5.27 -14.44 -27.34
C SER A 279 5.49 -13.71 -26.01
N ALA A 280 5.06 -12.45 -25.95
CA ALA A 280 5.02 -11.64 -24.74
C ALA A 280 3.58 -11.18 -24.52
N SER A 281 2.99 -11.50 -23.37
CA SER A 281 1.66 -11.00 -22.98
C SER A 281 1.70 -10.42 -21.58
N VAL A 282 0.93 -9.35 -21.39
CA VAL A 282 0.61 -8.79 -20.08
C VAL A 282 -0.91 -8.76 -20.00
N ASP A 283 -1.45 -9.23 -18.89
CA ASP A 283 -2.88 -9.18 -18.56
C ASP A 283 -3.06 -8.35 -17.28
N ALA A 284 -4.15 -7.60 -17.22
CA ALA A 284 -4.46 -6.72 -16.11
C ALA A 284 -5.95 -6.82 -15.77
N GLU A 285 -6.25 -7.25 -14.54
CA GLU A 285 -7.60 -7.44 -14.05
C GLU A 285 -7.85 -6.59 -12.80
N LEU A 286 -9.00 -5.91 -12.75
CA LEU A 286 -9.43 -5.23 -11.53
C LEU A 286 -9.74 -6.26 -10.45
N ARG A 287 -9.02 -6.17 -9.35
CA ARG A 287 -9.15 -7.09 -8.23
C ARG A 287 -8.94 -6.32 -6.94
N PHE A 288 -10.02 -6.18 -6.17
CA PHE A 288 -9.97 -5.49 -4.89
C PHE A 288 -9.58 -6.46 -3.77
N GLY A 289 -8.64 -6.06 -2.92
CA GLY A 289 -8.33 -6.85 -1.73
C GLY A 289 -7.14 -6.38 -0.92
N ILE A 290 -6.76 -7.21 0.05
CA ILE A 290 -5.57 -7.09 0.87
C ILE A 290 -4.44 -7.86 0.19
N ASN A 291 -3.35 -7.17 -0.10
CA ASN A 291 -2.17 -7.77 -0.71
C ASN A 291 -1.42 -8.69 0.29
N PRO A 292 -0.79 -9.80 -0.15
CA PRO A 292 0.01 -10.70 0.69
C PRO A 292 1.18 -10.04 1.43
N LYS A 293 1.65 -8.86 1.01
CA LYS A 293 2.66 -8.06 1.73
C LYS A 293 2.13 -7.44 3.01
N SER A 294 0.81 -7.48 3.23
CA SER A 294 0.21 -7.05 4.48
C SER A 294 0.65 -7.99 5.61
N GLN A 295 1.04 -7.41 6.73
CA GLN A 295 1.50 -8.16 7.89
C GLN A 295 1.28 -7.35 9.17
N VAL A 296 1.37 -8.01 10.31
CA VAL A 296 1.43 -7.36 11.61
C VAL A 296 2.73 -7.73 12.26
N ASP A 297 3.55 -6.74 12.57
CA ASP A 297 4.75 -6.93 13.37
C ASP A 297 4.38 -6.78 14.85
N PHE A 298 4.89 -7.67 15.71
CA PHE A 298 4.78 -7.47 17.15
C PHE A 298 6.13 -7.68 17.83
N VAL A 299 6.36 -6.92 18.89
CA VAL A 299 7.65 -6.91 19.59
C VAL A 299 7.43 -6.95 21.08
N TRP A 300 8.18 -7.85 21.72
CA TRP A 300 8.33 -7.90 23.17
C TRP A 300 9.78 -7.60 23.54
N GLY A 301 10.02 -6.78 24.56
CA GLY A 301 11.37 -6.53 25.07
C GLY A 301 11.82 -7.59 26.08
N ASN A 302 12.98 -8.18 25.89
CA ASN A 302 13.55 -9.13 26.86
C ASN A 302 14.32 -8.41 27.98
N ASN A 303 14.53 -9.09 29.11
CA ASN A 303 15.19 -8.51 30.29
C ASN A 303 16.65 -8.05 30.03
N ASN A 304 17.28 -8.51 28.95
CA ASN A 304 18.65 -8.16 28.57
C ASN A 304 18.72 -6.99 27.58
N GLY A 305 17.60 -6.29 27.34
CA GLY A 305 17.55 -5.13 26.47
C GLY A 305 17.39 -5.44 24.97
N GLY A 306 17.19 -6.71 24.61
CA GLY A 306 16.92 -7.14 23.24
C GLY A 306 15.43 -7.04 22.87
N ALA A 307 15.16 -7.04 21.57
CA ALA A 307 13.83 -7.15 21.00
C ALA A 307 13.55 -8.60 20.58
N MET A 308 12.40 -9.13 20.97
CA MET A 308 11.88 -10.43 20.55
C MET A 308 10.77 -10.20 19.52
N PRO A 309 11.09 -10.16 18.21
CA PRO A 309 10.09 -9.96 17.18
C PRO A 309 9.26 -11.24 16.98
N GLY A 310 7.99 -11.04 16.67
CA GLY A 310 7.17 -12.00 15.95
C GLY A 310 6.32 -11.27 14.94
N TRP A 311 5.60 -12.01 14.12
CA TRP A 311 4.78 -11.42 13.07
C TRP A 311 3.61 -12.31 12.70
N PHE A 312 2.58 -11.68 12.13
CA PHE A 312 1.49 -12.34 11.42
C PHE A 312 1.56 -11.97 9.94
N THR A 313 1.56 -12.96 9.05
CA THR A 313 1.45 -12.72 7.60
C THR A 313 0.10 -13.17 7.08
N THR A 314 -0.40 -12.54 6.01
CA THR A 314 -1.55 -13.05 5.26
C THR A 314 -1.13 -13.62 3.90
N LYS A 315 -1.94 -14.52 3.34
CA LYS A 315 -1.83 -14.94 1.93
C LYS A 315 -2.53 -13.97 0.97
N GLY A 316 -3.00 -12.85 1.48
CA GLY A 316 -3.91 -11.94 0.82
C GLY A 316 -5.35 -12.43 0.91
N ALA A 317 -6.28 -11.51 0.70
CA ALA A 317 -7.71 -11.78 0.66
C ALA A 317 -8.33 -10.85 -0.38
N TYR A 318 -9.21 -11.35 -1.24
CA TYR A 318 -9.73 -10.59 -2.36
C TYR A 318 -11.22 -10.85 -2.52
N THR A 319 -11.94 -9.85 -3.03
CA THR A 319 -13.38 -9.93 -3.28
C THR A 319 -13.67 -9.84 -4.78
N PRO A 320 -14.63 -10.62 -5.30
CA PRO A 320 -15.10 -10.47 -6.67
C PRO A 320 -16.06 -9.28 -6.84
N GLN A 321 -16.39 -8.58 -5.75
CA GLN A 321 -17.36 -7.49 -5.78
C GLN A 321 -16.87 -6.34 -6.67
N PRO A 322 -17.76 -5.78 -7.50
CA PRO A 322 -17.37 -4.73 -8.41
C PRO A 322 -17.15 -3.40 -7.68
N PHE A 323 -16.20 -2.61 -8.22
CA PHE A 323 -15.76 -1.35 -7.59
C PHE A 323 -15.26 -0.29 -8.57
N GLY A 324 -14.98 -0.66 -9.81
CA GLY A 324 -14.51 0.27 -10.83
C GLY A 324 -14.49 -0.34 -12.23
N ILE A 325 -14.00 0.44 -13.18
CA ILE A 325 -13.83 0.11 -14.58
C ILE A 325 -12.40 0.44 -15.03
N LEU A 326 -11.91 -0.23 -16.07
CA LEU A 326 -10.65 0.13 -16.74
C LEU A 326 -10.96 0.94 -17.99
N ALA A 327 -10.58 2.21 -18.01
CA ALA A 327 -10.66 3.10 -19.16
C ALA A 327 -9.28 3.24 -19.79
N GLN A 328 -9.14 2.99 -21.09
CA GLN A 328 -7.87 3.20 -21.79
C GLN A 328 -7.64 4.70 -21.99
N THR A 329 -6.51 5.21 -21.51
CA THR A 329 -6.19 6.65 -21.57
C THR A 329 -5.06 7.00 -22.52
N ALA A 330 -4.19 6.04 -22.83
CA ALA A 330 -3.22 6.20 -23.90
C ALA A 330 -2.88 4.86 -24.55
N ASP A 331 -2.76 4.88 -25.88
CA ASP A 331 -2.04 3.88 -26.65
C ASP A 331 -0.70 4.48 -27.09
N ARG A 332 0.40 3.97 -26.54
CA ARG A 332 1.77 4.37 -26.90
C ARG A 332 2.50 3.26 -27.62
N SER A 333 1.75 2.40 -28.29
CA SER A 333 2.34 1.39 -29.15
C SER A 333 3.11 2.10 -30.26
N ASP A 334 4.34 1.64 -30.52
CA ASP A 334 5.11 2.09 -31.68
C ASP A 334 4.49 1.46 -32.94
N SER A 335 3.27 1.86 -33.25
CA SER A 335 2.65 1.76 -34.57
C SER A 335 3.06 3.01 -35.36
N ILE A 336 4.37 3.24 -35.50
CA ILE A 336 4.83 4.11 -36.58
C ILE A 336 4.48 3.37 -37.86
N ALA A 337 3.37 3.75 -38.49
CA ALA A 337 3.33 4.26 -39.86
C ALA A 337 4.38 3.73 -40.86
N THR A 338 4.70 2.43 -40.87
CA THR A 338 5.42 1.75 -41.95
C THR A 338 4.57 0.64 -42.51
N HIS A 339 3.41 0.99 -43.07
CA HIS A 339 2.69 0.17 -44.05
C HIS A 339 2.22 1.03 -45.22
N ASN A 340 3.10 1.91 -45.71
CA ASN A 340 3.02 2.45 -47.07
C ASN A 340 4.42 2.89 -47.53
N ALA A 341 5.36 1.96 -47.58
CA ALA A 341 6.44 1.95 -48.59
C ALA A 341 7.39 0.77 -48.33
N LEU A 342 7.43 -0.14 -49.29
CA LEU A 342 8.53 -1.05 -49.58
C LEU A 342 8.86 -2.17 -48.58
N VAL A 343 8.50 -3.38 -49.04
CA VAL A 343 9.35 -4.56 -48.97
C VAL A 343 10.80 -4.18 -49.33
N SER A 344 11.70 -4.16 -48.34
CA SER A 344 13.13 -4.31 -48.56
C SER A 344 13.85 -4.71 -47.27
N VAL A 345 14.13 -6.02 -47.16
CA VAL A 345 15.38 -6.62 -46.66
C VAL A 345 15.92 -6.14 -45.29
N GLY A 346 15.79 -7.00 -44.27
CA GLY A 346 16.90 -7.24 -43.33
C GLY A 346 17.04 -6.37 -42.07
N PHE A 347 16.04 -5.60 -41.64
CA PHE A 347 16.10 -4.91 -40.34
C PHE A 347 14.92 -5.29 -39.44
N GLY A 348 15.26 -5.70 -38.21
CA GLY A 348 14.33 -6.23 -37.23
C GLY A 348 13.28 -5.21 -36.76
N SER A 349 12.01 -5.52 -37.02
CA SER A 349 10.88 -4.76 -36.49
C SER A 349 10.70 -5.05 -34.99
N ILE A 350 11.08 -4.08 -34.16
CA ILE A 350 10.92 -4.11 -32.70
C ILE A 350 9.48 -3.70 -32.39
N TYR A 351 8.56 -4.65 -32.34
CA TYR A 351 7.18 -4.38 -31.91
C TYR A 351 7.15 -4.04 -30.42
N ARG A 352 6.77 -2.80 -30.09
CA ARG A 352 6.50 -2.34 -28.73
C ARG A 352 5.03 -1.99 -28.58
N GLN A 353 4.33 -2.71 -27.72
CA GLN A 353 2.96 -2.40 -27.35
C GLN A 353 2.94 -1.87 -25.91
N SER A 354 2.48 -0.63 -25.72
CA SER A 354 2.44 0.02 -24.41
C SER A 354 1.07 0.66 -24.20
N LEU A 355 0.25 0.08 -23.34
CA LEU A 355 -1.08 0.60 -23.02
C LEU A 355 -1.10 1.21 -21.63
N VAL A 356 -1.83 2.32 -21.50
CA VAL A 356 -2.07 3.00 -20.23
C VAL A 356 -3.56 3.00 -19.96
N TYR A 357 -3.95 2.58 -18.75
CA TYR A 357 -5.33 2.54 -18.29
C TYR A 357 -5.50 3.37 -17.02
N ASP A 358 -6.64 4.03 -16.91
CA ASP A 358 -7.16 4.50 -15.63
C ASP A 358 -8.12 3.44 -15.08
N ALA A 359 -7.86 3.00 -13.86
CA ALA A 359 -8.81 2.26 -13.04
C ALA A 359 -9.70 3.27 -12.33
N GLU A 360 -10.78 3.65 -12.99
CA GLU A 360 -11.78 4.57 -12.45
C GLU A 360 -12.67 3.81 -11.47
N VAL A 361 -12.65 4.21 -10.20
CA VAL A 361 -13.43 3.58 -9.13
C VAL A 361 -14.56 4.49 -8.68
N SER A 362 -15.67 3.88 -8.25
CA SER A 362 -16.67 4.60 -7.45
C SER A 362 -16.03 4.92 -6.09
N PRO A 363 -15.87 6.21 -5.72
CA PRO A 363 -15.21 6.57 -4.46
C PRO A 363 -15.91 5.95 -3.25
N LYS A 364 -17.25 6.02 -3.26
CA LYS A 364 -18.13 5.47 -2.24
C LYS A 364 -17.96 3.96 -2.11
N ARG A 365 -18.00 3.24 -3.23
CA ARG A 365 -17.86 1.79 -3.24
C ARG A 365 -16.46 1.33 -2.84
N TYR A 366 -15.43 2.02 -3.31
CA TYR A 366 -14.04 1.71 -2.97
C TYR A 366 -13.76 1.91 -1.49
N ALA A 367 -14.29 2.99 -0.89
CA ALA A 367 -14.20 3.22 0.56
C ALA A 367 -14.92 2.13 1.36
N ALA A 368 -16.14 1.75 0.96
CA ALA A 368 -16.89 0.66 1.60
C ALA A 368 -16.14 -0.68 1.59
N LEU A 369 -15.54 -1.04 0.45
CA LEU A 369 -14.75 -2.28 0.35
C LEU A 369 -13.43 -2.20 1.13
N SER A 370 -12.78 -1.04 1.13
CA SER A 370 -11.57 -0.80 1.94
C SER A 370 -11.87 -0.96 3.42
N TRP A 371 -12.98 -0.40 3.88
CA TRP A 371 -13.44 -0.56 5.24
C TRP A 371 -13.73 -2.02 5.60
N ALA A 372 -14.48 -2.73 4.76
CA ALA A 372 -14.77 -4.15 4.97
C ALA A 372 -13.50 -5.01 5.01
N ALA A 373 -12.50 -4.70 4.18
CA ALA A 373 -11.20 -5.36 4.20
C ALA A 373 -10.46 -5.13 5.53
N ILE A 374 -10.40 -3.88 5.98
CA ILE A 374 -9.76 -3.48 7.24
C ILE A 374 -10.45 -4.14 8.45
N GLN A 375 -11.79 -4.13 8.51
CA GLN A 375 -12.53 -4.80 9.56
C GLN A 375 -12.21 -6.29 9.61
N GLY A 376 -12.14 -6.94 8.45
CA GLY A 376 -11.75 -8.35 8.33
C GLY A 376 -10.33 -8.61 8.82
N PHE A 377 -9.37 -7.74 8.46
CA PHE A 377 -7.98 -7.83 8.89
C PHE A 377 -7.84 -7.63 10.41
N ASN A 378 -8.49 -6.62 10.97
CA ASN A 378 -8.49 -6.32 12.41
C ASN A 378 -9.11 -7.48 13.20
N ALA A 379 -10.24 -8.03 12.74
CA ALA A 379 -10.89 -9.17 13.37
C ALA A 379 -9.99 -10.41 13.37
N ALA A 380 -9.32 -10.69 12.24
CA ALA A 380 -8.35 -11.78 12.14
C ALA A 380 -7.17 -11.59 13.10
N LEU A 381 -6.66 -10.36 13.24
CA LEU A 381 -5.58 -10.04 14.16
C LEU A 381 -5.99 -10.28 15.62
N VAL A 382 -7.15 -9.75 16.04
CA VAL A 382 -7.66 -9.94 17.40
C VAL A 382 -7.87 -11.44 17.69
N ALA A 383 -8.42 -12.20 16.73
CA ALA A 383 -8.60 -13.64 16.87
C ALA A 383 -7.27 -14.39 17.05
N GLU A 384 -6.24 -14.09 16.25
CA GLU A 384 -4.94 -14.73 16.39
C GLU A 384 -4.21 -14.33 17.68
N ILE A 385 -4.38 -13.09 18.19
CA ILE A 385 -3.86 -12.69 19.50
C ILE A 385 -4.54 -13.48 20.62
N ARG A 386 -5.87 -13.63 20.58
CA ARG A 386 -6.63 -14.43 21.56
C ARG A 386 -6.19 -15.89 21.56
N LYS A 387 -6.10 -16.49 20.37
CA LYS A 387 -5.61 -17.85 20.17
C LYS A 387 -4.20 -18.04 20.73
N ALA A 388 -3.28 -17.10 20.47
CA ALA A 388 -1.93 -17.14 21.01
C ALA A 388 -1.86 -17.06 22.55
N ARG A 389 -2.94 -16.59 23.19
CA ARG A 389 -3.10 -16.52 24.65
C ARG A 389 -3.94 -17.66 25.23
N GLY A 390 -4.43 -18.58 24.40
CA GLY A 390 -5.28 -19.70 24.82
C GLY A 390 -6.73 -19.31 25.16
N GLN A 391 -7.25 -18.24 24.55
CA GLN A 391 -8.62 -17.71 24.73
C GLN A 391 -9.53 -17.91 23.53
#